data_AF-B1MZ08-F1
#
_entry.id   AF-B1MZ08-F1
#
_cell.length_a   1.000
_cell.length_b   1.000
_cell.length_c   1.000
_cell.angle_alpha   90.00
_cell.angle_beta   90.00
_cell.angle_gamma   90.00
#
_symmetry.space_group_name_H-M   'P 1'
#
loop_
_entity.id
_entity.type
_entity.pdbx_description
1 polymer ?
#
loop_
_entity_poly.entity_id
_entity_poly.type
_entity_poly.pdbx_seq_one_letter_code
_entity_poly.pdbx_strand_id
1 'polypeptide(L)'
;MVETKPDRFYNLTLHTIGLIAKLPVIRVNRKAFLKKQFSDSPDLNIILKHGPQAIYPVSVLEEKAHDIINKSTTKTSMASFAAGLPANPIIMAAVGGADVVQYFAFAINMAQQIAYIFGEDELFGSNTDTLPEEDKVKLIIYLGVMFGTAGAASMIATLSKKSGESIGKRVAIQAAVMSTRHPLVKKVGSRIGHKITTAHIEKTVTKAVPIIGGIISGGLTYATFKPLGYRLAKVLAQNLKNNPQS
;
A
#
# COMPACT_ATOMS: atom_id res chain seq x y z
N MET A 1 11.75 -28.43 9.67
CA MET A 1 11.27 -27.34 10.55
C MET A 1 9.76 -27.23 10.40
N VAL A 2 9.02 -27.18 11.50
CA VAL A 2 7.56 -26.96 11.48
C VAL A 2 7.31 -25.46 11.29
N GLU A 3 6.51 -25.09 10.28
CA GLU A 3 6.18 -23.70 10.00
C GLU A 3 5.31 -23.11 11.14
N THR A 4 5.75 -22.00 11.73
CA THR A 4 5.00 -21.38 12.84
C THR A 4 3.74 -20.64 12.33
N LYS A 5 2.77 -20.38 13.20
CA LYS A 5 1.58 -19.59 12.83
C LYS A 5 1.93 -18.19 12.27
N PRO A 6 2.87 -17.42 12.87
CA PRO A 6 3.34 -16.18 12.27
C PRO A 6 3.94 -16.33 10.86
N ASP A 7 4.67 -17.43 10.61
CA ASP A 7 5.26 -17.73 9.30
C ASP A 7 4.19 -17.95 8.24
N ARG A 8 3.16 -18.75 8.55
CA ARG A 8 2.02 -18.99 7.65
C ARG A 8 1.32 -17.71 7.23
N PHE A 9 1.06 -16.79 8.16
CA PHE A 9 0.44 -15.50 7.82
C PHE A 9 1.38 -14.60 7.00
N TYR A 10 2.68 -14.62 7.30
CA TYR A 10 3.64 -13.87 6.51
C TYR A 10 3.69 -14.38 5.06
N ASN A 11 3.77 -15.70 4.89
CA ASN A 11 3.76 -16.35 3.58
C ASN A 11 2.45 -16.10 2.82
N LEU A 12 1.30 -16.12 3.51
CA LEU A 12 0.02 -15.72 2.93
C LEU A 12 0.05 -14.28 2.42
N THR A 13 0.71 -13.37 3.14
CA THR A 13 0.84 -11.97 2.70
C THR A 13 1.69 -11.85 1.45
N LEU A 14 2.85 -12.50 1.43
CA LEU A 14 3.74 -12.51 0.27
C LEU A 14 3.05 -13.11 -0.96
N HIS A 15 2.30 -14.20 -0.76
CA HIS A 15 1.54 -14.86 -1.81
C HIS A 15 0.43 -13.96 -2.35
N THR A 16 -0.39 -13.39 -1.47
CA THR A 16 -1.49 -12.49 -1.85
C THR A 16 -0.99 -11.26 -2.60
N ILE A 17 0.07 -10.60 -2.10
CA ILE A 17 0.70 -9.47 -2.81
C ILE A 17 1.20 -9.93 -4.17
N GLY A 18 1.90 -11.06 -4.24
CA GLY A 18 2.44 -11.61 -5.48
C GLY A 18 1.38 -11.92 -6.54
N LEU A 19 0.20 -12.41 -6.14
CA LEU A 19 -0.91 -12.69 -7.05
C LEU A 19 -1.63 -11.42 -7.50
N ILE A 20 -1.97 -10.53 -6.55
CA ILE A 20 -2.72 -9.29 -6.85
C ILE A 20 -1.87 -8.32 -7.68
N ALA A 21 -0.56 -8.28 -7.43
CA ALA A 21 0.41 -7.49 -8.20
C ALA A 21 0.43 -7.82 -9.71
N LYS A 22 -0.03 -9.00 -10.12
CA LYS A 22 -0.10 -9.40 -11.53
C LYS A 22 -1.33 -8.84 -12.24
N LEU A 23 -2.33 -8.37 -11.50
CA LEU A 23 -3.55 -7.80 -12.08
C LEU A 23 -3.24 -6.43 -12.67
N PRO A 24 -3.31 -6.23 -14.01
CA PRO A 24 -2.91 -4.97 -14.64
C PRO A 24 -3.72 -3.77 -14.14
N VAL A 25 -5.01 -4.00 -13.84
CA VAL A 25 -5.94 -2.98 -13.33
C VAL A 25 -5.52 -2.39 -11.97
N ILE A 26 -4.65 -3.07 -11.23
CA ILE A 26 -4.20 -2.64 -9.89
C ILE A 26 -2.93 -1.81 -9.96
N ARG A 27 -2.14 -1.94 -11.03
CA ARG A 27 -0.91 -1.18 -11.23
C ARG A 27 -1.24 0.26 -11.60
N VAL A 28 -0.57 1.19 -10.95
CA VAL A 28 -0.63 2.62 -11.24
C VAL A 28 0.64 2.95 -12.02
N ASN A 29 0.50 3.31 -13.29
CA ASN A 29 1.62 3.84 -14.06
C ASN A 29 1.99 5.21 -13.48
N ARG A 30 3.17 5.33 -12.87
CA ARG A 30 3.57 6.54 -12.12
C ARG A 30 3.54 7.78 -13.02
N LYS A 31 4.11 7.68 -14.22
CA LYS A 31 4.21 8.79 -15.17
C LYS A 31 2.84 9.29 -15.62
N ALA A 32 1.97 8.38 -16.07
CA ALA A 32 0.61 8.73 -16.50
C ALA A 32 -0.23 9.29 -15.36
N PHE A 33 -0.09 8.70 -14.15
CA PHE A 33 -0.74 9.19 -12.95
C PHE A 33 -0.31 10.62 -12.60
N LEU A 34 1.00 10.89 -12.49
CA LEU A 34 1.51 12.22 -12.17
C LEU A 34 1.15 13.25 -13.25
N LYS A 35 1.23 12.89 -14.53
CA LYS A 35 0.74 13.75 -15.62
C LYS A 35 -0.71 14.16 -15.45
N LYS A 36 -1.56 13.23 -14.99
CA LYS A 36 -2.98 13.50 -14.73
C LYS A 36 -3.17 14.37 -13.48
N GLN A 37 -2.39 14.16 -12.43
CA GLN A 37 -2.53 14.90 -11.16
C GLN A 37 -1.97 16.32 -11.22
N PHE A 38 -1.03 16.57 -12.13
CA PHE A 38 -0.30 17.83 -12.27
C PHE A 38 -0.31 18.34 -13.72
N SER A 39 -1.42 18.12 -14.45
CA SER A 39 -1.56 18.50 -15.86
C SER A 39 -1.32 19.99 -16.10
N ASP A 40 -1.68 20.81 -15.12
CA ASP A 40 -1.67 22.26 -15.22
C ASP A 40 -0.36 22.86 -14.69
N SER A 41 0.60 22.02 -14.28
CA SER A 41 1.89 22.47 -13.75
C SER A 41 2.86 22.79 -14.89
N PRO A 42 3.49 23.98 -14.90
CA PRO A 42 4.56 24.29 -15.85
C PRO A 42 5.81 23.41 -15.62
N ASP A 43 5.98 22.88 -14.42
CA ASP A 43 7.15 22.10 -13.99
C ASP A 43 6.94 20.59 -14.11
N LEU A 44 6.03 20.14 -15.00
CA LEU A 44 5.66 18.74 -15.15
C LEU A 44 6.88 17.82 -15.38
N ASN A 45 7.90 18.29 -16.12
CA ASN A 45 9.12 17.51 -16.34
C ASN A 45 9.92 17.29 -15.05
N ILE A 46 9.97 18.28 -14.16
CA ILE A 46 10.64 18.17 -12.85
C ILE A 46 9.84 17.21 -11.97
N ILE A 47 8.51 17.34 -11.94
CA ILE A 47 7.62 16.45 -11.17
C ILE A 47 7.79 14.99 -11.59
N LEU A 48 7.87 14.72 -12.89
CA LEU A 48 8.04 13.36 -13.39
C LEU A 48 9.40 12.77 -13.03
N LYS A 49 10.46 13.58 -13.01
CA LYS A 49 11.84 13.14 -12.77
C LYS A 49 12.20 13.07 -11.29
N HIS A 50 11.83 14.08 -10.52
CA HIS A 50 12.24 14.27 -9.12
C HIS A 50 11.08 14.09 -8.13
N GLY A 51 9.85 13.94 -8.62
CA GLY A 51 8.65 13.80 -7.80
C GLY A 51 7.99 15.14 -7.48
N PRO A 52 6.71 15.13 -7.09
CA PRO A 52 5.97 16.36 -6.77
C PRO A 52 6.57 17.20 -5.64
N GLN A 53 7.24 16.57 -4.68
CA GLN A 53 7.86 17.21 -3.52
C GLN A 53 9.03 18.13 -3.87
N ALA A 54 9.58 18.02 -5.09
CA ALA A 54 10.59 18.95 -5.58
C ALA A 54 10.02 20.33 -5.93
N ILE A 55 8.72 20.44 -6.15
CA ILE A 55 8.03 21.66 -6.61
C ILE A 55 7.01 22.15 -5.59
N TYR A 56 6.26 21.24 -4.96
CA TYR A 56 5.15 21.58 -4.10
C TYR A 56 5.48 21.41 -2.63
N PRO A 57 5.01 22.33 -1.76
CA PRO A 57 5.11 22.15 -0.32
C PRO A 57 4.27 20.95 0.13
N VAL A 58 4.65 20.33 1.24
CA VAL A 58 4.00 19.12 1.76
C VAL A 58 2.49 19.29 1.98
N SER A 59 2.03 20.50 2.33
CA SER A 59 0.60 20.80 2.49
C SER A 59 -0.22 20.58 1.21
N VAL A 60 0.32 20.96 0.05
CA VAL A 60 -0.32 20.74 -1.27
C VAL A 60 -0.33 19.25 -1.63
N LEU A 61 0.73 18.52 -1.25
CA LEU A 61 0.78 17.06 -1.43
C LEU A 61 -0.25 16.35 -0.54
N GLU A 62 -0.40 16.79 0.71
CA GLU A 62 -1.44 16.29 1.63
C GLU A 62 -2.85 16.52 1.07
N GLU A 63 -3.13 17.71 0.53
CA GLU A 63 -4.41 18.03 -0.11
C GLU A 63 -4.69 17.11 -1.30
N LYS A 64 -3.74 16.96 -2.24
CA LYS A 64 -3.88 16.04 -3.38
C LYS A 64 -4.07 14.60 -2.92
N ALA A 65 -3.36 14.16 -1.89
CA ALA A 65 -3.54 12.84 -1.31
C ALA A 65 -4.96 12.66 -0.73
N HIS A 66 -5.49 13.65 -0.01
CA HIS A 66 -6.86 13.61 0.52
C HIS A 66 -7.91 13.51 -0.60
N ASP A 67 -7.73 14.25 -1.69
CA ASP A 67 -8.58 14.15 -2.88
C ASP A 67 -8.55 12.76 -3.51
N ILE A 68 -7.36 12.17 -3.64
CA ILE A 68 -7.18 10.80 -4.13
C ILE A 68 -7.86 9.80 -3.21
N ILE A 69 -7.73 9.97 -1.88
CA ILE A 69 -8.33 9.10 -0.88
C ILE A 69 -9.86 9.17 -1.01
N ASN A 70 -10.43 10.38 -1.07
CA ASN A 70 -11.87 10.56 -1.22
C ASN A 70 -12.39 9.94 -2.53
N LYS A 71 -11.75 10.24 -3.68
CA LYS A 71 -12.13 9.70 -4.99
C LYS A 71 -11.98 8.18 -5.06
N SER A 72 -10.87 7.64 -4.57
CA SER A 72 -10.61 6.19 -4.58
C SER A 72 -11.56 5.45 -3.64
N THR A 73 -11.86 6.03 -2.47
CA THR A 73 -12.82 5.47 -1.52
C THR A 73 -14.23 5.48 -2.12
N THR A 74 -14.70 6.60 -2.68
CA THR A 74 -16.01 6.68 -3.34
C THR A 74 -16.11 5.67 -4.48
N LYS A 75 -15.08 5.58 -5.33
CA LYS A 75 -15.04 4.58 -6.42
C LYS A 75 -15.11 3.15 -5.88
N THR A 76 -14.38 2.84 -4.81
CA THR A 76 -14.38 1.52 -4.18
C THR A 76 -15.75 1.21 -3.59
N SER A 77 -16.36 2.16 -2.87
CA SER A 77 -17.72 2.05 -2.33
C SER A 77 -18.79 1.84 -3.39
N MET A 78 -18.67 2.51 -4.55
CA MET A 78 -19.57 2.30 -5.70
C MET A 78 -19.31 0.96 -6.37
N ALA A 79 -18.04 0.54 -6.49
CA ALA A 79 -17.67 -0.77 -7.03
C ALA A 79 -18.17 -1.92 -6.16
N SER A 80 -18.20 -1.76 -4.82
CA SER A 80 -18.82 -2.71 -3.90
C SER A 80 -20.34 -2.90 -4.15
N PHE A 81 -21.02 -1.93 -4.79
CA PHE A 81 -22.41 -2.06 -5.22
C PHE A 81 -22.59 -2.64 -6.64
N ALA A 82 -21.54 -2.63 -7.46
CA ALA A 82 -21.56 -3.09 -8.86
C ALA A 82 -20.67 -4.33 -9.10
N ALA A 83 -20.30 -5.05 -8.03
CA ALA A 83 -19.15 -5.95 -8.03
C ALA A 83 -19.15 -6.98 -9.18
N GLY A 84 -18.13 -6.86 -10.02
CA GLY A 84 -17.84 -7.74 -11.15
C GLY A 84 -16.40 -7.56 -11.64
N LEU A 85 -15.42 -7.28 -10.76
CA LEU A 85 -14.02 -7.44 -11.17
C LEU A 85 -13.84 -8.92 -11.52
N PRO A 86 -13.45 -9.28 -12.76
CA PRO A 86 -13.16 -10.65 -13.13
C PRO A 86 -11.86 -11.05 -12.43
N ALA A 87 -11.94 -11.38 -11.15
CA ALA A 87 -10.82 -11.96 -10.45
C ALA A 87 -10.67 -13.40 -10.94
N ASN A 88 -9.44 -13.78 -11.27
CA ASN A 88 -9.12 -15.13 -11.71
C ASN A 88 -9.54 -16.12 -10.61
N PRO A 89 -10.38 -17.14 -10.87
CA PRO A 89 -10.84 -18.10 -9.87
C PRO A 89 -9.69 -18.78 -9.10
N ILE A 90 -8.53 -18.94 -9.75
CA ILE A 90 -7.31 -19.47 -9.13
C ILE A 90 -6.79 -18.52 -8.04
N ILE A 91 -6.78 -17.21 -8.31
CA ILE A 91 -6.37 -16.19 -7.33
C ILE A 91 -7.38 -16.13 -6.18
N MET A 92 -8.68 -16.22 -6.49
CA MET A 92 -9.73 -16.23 -5.47
C MET A 92 -9.55 -17.42 -4.51
N ALA A 93 -9.39 -18.63 -5.03
CA ALA A 93 -9.19 -19.82 -4.21
C ALA A 93 -7.92 -19.71 -3.33
N ALA A 94 -6.84 -19.15 -3.89
CA ALA A 94 -5.56 -18.98 -3.19
C ALA A 94 -5.58 -17.94 -2.05
N VAL A 95 -6.31 -16.85 -2.23
CA VAL A 95 -6.39 -15.73 -1.25
C VAL A 95 -7.57 -15.90 -0.30
N GLY A 96 -8.51 -16.77 -0.66
CA GLY A 96 -9.66 -17.24 0.11
C GLY A 96 -11.01 -16.66 -0.33
N GLY A 97 -11.05 -15.75 -1.30
CA GLY A 97 -12.30 -15.26 -1.88
C GLY A 97 -12.13 -14.00 -2.74
N ALA A 98 -13.16 -13.70 -3.53
CA ALA A 98 -13.20 -12.50 -4.38
C ALA A 98 -13.10 -11.20 -3.57
N ASP A 99 -13.83 -11.11 -2.47
CA ASP A 99 -13.93 -9.89 -1.66
C ASP A 99 -12.58 -9.48 -1.05
N VAL A 100 -11.81 -10.48 -0.59
CA VAL A 100 -10.47 -10.24 -0.04
C VAL A 100 -9.49 -9.84 -1.12
N VAL A 101 -9.53 -10.49 -2.28
CA VAL A 101 -8.74 -10.07 -3.44
C VAL A 101 -9.05 -8.62 -3.80
N GLN A 102 -10.33 -8.28 -3.94
CA GLN A 102 -10.76 -6.92 -4.29
C GLN A 102 -10.32 -5.88 -3.26
N TYR A 103 -10.53 -6.16 -1.96
CA TYR A 103 -10.13 -5.26 -0.88
C TYR A 103 -8.63 -4.94 -0.92
N PHE A 104 -7.79 -5.97 -1.01
CA PHE A 104 -6.33 -5.79 -1.06
C PHE A 104 -5.88 -5.16 -2.37
N ALA A 105 -6.55 -5.47 -3.47
CA ALA A 105 -6.31 -4.87 -4.77
C ALA A 105 -6.56 -3.35 -4.75
N PHE A 106 -7.68 -2.90 -4.20
CA PHE A 106 -7.96 -1.47 -4.02
C PHE A 106 -6.97 -0.81 -3.03
N ALA A 107 -6.56 -1.51 -1.97
CA ALA A 107 -5.61 -0.98 -1.01
C ALA A 107 -4.22 -0.79 -1.63
N ILE A 108 -3.74 -1.76 -2.41
CA ILE A 108 -2.47 -1.70 -3.15
C ILE A 108 -2.51 -0.58 -4.19
N ASN A 109 -3.63 -0.42 -4.90
CA ASN A 109 -3.79 0.66 -5.88
C ASN A 109 -3.74 2.04 -5.20
N MET A 110 -4.46 2.25 -4.10
CA MET A 110 -4.43 3.50 -3.34
C MET A 110 -3.06 3.77 -2.72
N ALA A 111 -2.38 2.74 -2.21
CA ALA A 111 -1.03 2.87 -1.67
C ALA A 111 -0.06 3.46 -2.70
N GLN A 112 -0.08 2.95 -3.94
CA GLN A 112 0.73 3.47 -5.04
C GLN A 112 0.42 4.94 -5.35
N GLN A 113 -0.87 5.28 -5.49
CA GLN A 113 -1.26 6.65 -5.81
C GLN A 113 -0.77 7.64 -4.75
N ILE A 114 -0.93 7.29 -3.46
CA ILE A 114 -0.47 8.13 -2.35
C ILE A 114 1.07 8.21 -2.36
N ALA A 115 1.76 7.07 -2.46
CA ALA A 115 3.22 7.01 -2.49
C ALA A 115 3.80 7.92 -3.59
N TYR A 116 3.24 7.89 -4.80
CA TYR A 116 3.71 8.70 -5.93
C TYR A 116 3.48 10.20 -5.73
N ILE A 117 2.40 10.61 -5.04
CA ILE A 117 2.20 12.02 -4.66
C ILE A 117 3.33 12.49 -3.73
N PHE A 118 3.80 11.63 -2.84
CA PHE A 118 4.89 11.92 -1.91
C PHE A 118 6.28 11.63 -2.48
N GLY A 119 6.40 11.40 -3.79
CA GLY A 119 7.68 11.35 -4.48
C GLY A 119 8.29 9.98 -4.69
N GLU A 120 7.64 8.91 -4.23
CA GLU A 120 8.16 7.55 -4.38
C GLU A 120 8.30 7.18 -5.85
N ASP A 121 9.34 6.38 -6.14
CA ASP A 121 9.59 5.82 -7.46
C ASP A 121 8.51 4.80 -7.85
N GLU A 122 8.49 4.39 -9.12
CA GLU A 122 7.51 3.42 -9.61
C GLU A 122 7.68 2.08 -8.89
N LEU A 123 6.62 1.64 -8.19
CA LEU A 123 6.62 0.45 -7.33
C LEU A 123 6.51 -0.87 -8.09
N PHE A 124 6.14 -0.81 -9.36
CA PHE A 124 6.00 -1.97 -10.22
C PHE A 124 6.91 -1.72 -11.42
N GLY A 125 8.13 -2.27 -11.37
CA GLY A 125 9.04 -2.23 -12.50
C GLY A 125 8.38 -2.75 -13.79
N SER A 126 8.89 -2.33 -14.94
CA SER A 126 8.39 -2.70 -16.26
C SER A 126 8.37 -4.22 -16.46
N ASN A 127 7.15 -4.77 -16.63
CA ASN A 127 6.82 -6.09 -17.19
C ASN A 127 7.70 -7.27 -16.76
N THR A 128 7.70 -7.58 -15.46
CA THR A 128 8.09 -8.91 -14.99
C THR A 128 6.86 -9.67 -14.49
N ASP A 129 6.81 -10.97 -14.78
CA ASP A 129 5.79 -11.90 -14.27
C ASP A 129 5.88 -12.09 -12.75
N THR A 130 6.92 -11.53 -12.12
CA THR A 130 7.23 -11.62 -10.70
C THR A 130 7.58 -10.26 -10.12
N LEU A 131 6.85 -9.85 -9.09
CA LEU A 131 7.16 -8.64 -8.32
C LEU A 131 8.53 -8.81 -7.60
N PRO A 132 9.49 -7.88 -7.80
CA PRO A 132 10.76 -7.87 -7.07
C PRO A 132 10.57 -7.93 -5.55
N GLU A 133 11.58 -8.45 -4.84
CA GLU A 133 11.53 -8.54 -3.37
C GLU A 133 11.36 -7.17 -2.71
N GLU A 134 12.10 -6.17 -3.17
CA GLU A 134 12.01 -4.81 -2.63
C GLU A 134 10.59 -4.24 -2.75
N ASP A 135 9.94 -4.43 -3.90
CA ASP A 135 8.59 -3.93 -4.16
C ASP A 135 7.55 -4.65 -3.28
N LYS A 136 7.72 -5.97 -3.05
CA LYS A 136 6.91 -6.70 -2.07
C LYS A 136 7.06 -6.11 -0.67
N VAL A 137 8.29 -5.79 -0.26
CA VAL A 137 8.56 -5.21 1.06
C VAL A 137 7.98 -3.81 1.18
N LYS A 138 8.14 -2.94 0.17
CA LYS A 138 7.49 -1.62 0.12
C LYS A 138 5.97 -1.72 0.27
N LEU A 139 5.33 -2.64 -0.45
CA LEU A 139 3.89 -2.89 -0.29
C LEU A 139 3.52 -3.38 1.10
N ILE A 140 4.30 -4.27 1.71
CA ILE A 140 4.09 -4.71 3.11
C ILE A 140 4.18 -3.52 4.06
N ILE A 141 5.15 -2.62 3.86
CA ILE A 141 5.32 -1.41 4.70
C ILE A 141 4.10 -0.48 4.53
N TYR A 142 3.70 -0.16 3.30
CA TYR A 142 2.57 0.75 3.05
C TYR A 142 1.25 0.17 3.53
N LEU A 143 0.95 -1.09 3.20
CA LEU A 143 -0.23 -1.79 3.72
C LEU A 143 -0.17 -1.88 5.24
N GLY A 144 1.02 -2.11 5.81
CA GLY A 144 1.24 -2.11 7.24
C GLY A 144 0.86 -0.78 7.88
N VAL A 145 1.20 0.35 7.28
CA VAL A 145 0.80 1.69 7.74
C VAL A 145 -0.70 1.91 7.59
N MET A 146 -1.24 1.60 6.41
CA MET A 146 -2.67 1.70 6.12
C MET A 146 -3.50 0.93 7.17
N PHE A 147 -3.13 -0.31 7.45
CA PHE A 147 -3.80 -1.16 8.43
C PHE A 147 -3.46 -0.85 9.90
N GLY A 148 -2.60 0.12 10.17
CA GLY A 148 -2.23 0.53 11.52
C GLY A 148 -1.39 -0.51 12.27
N THR A 149 -0.61 -1.32 11.55
CA THR A 149 0.29 -2.30 12.17
C THR A 149 1.47 -1.60 12.84
N ALA A 150 1.72 -1.91 14.10
CA ALA A 150 2.86 -1.32 14.82
C ALA A 150 4.18 -1.73 14.15
N GLY A 151 5.10 -0.77 13.99
CA GLY A 151 6.41 -0.95 13.37
C GLY A 151 6.48 -0.59 11.88
N ALA A 152 5.35 -0.48 11.18
CA ALA A 152 5.37 -0.10 9.75
C ALA A 152 5.79 1.36 9.54
N ALA A 153 5.23 2.30 10.32
CA ALA A 153 5.58 3.72 10.21
C ALA A 153 7.06 4.01 10.54
N SER A 154 7.64 3.28 11.50
CA SER A 154 9.06 3.41 11.82
C SER A 154 9.96 2.93 10.68
N MET A 155 9.53 1.95 9.87
CA MET A 155 10.30 1.52 8.70
C MET A 155 10.35 2.61 7.62
N ILE A 156 9.24 3.31 7.39
CA ILE A 156 9.26 4.49 6.50
C ILE A 156 10.23 5.54 7.06
N ALA A 157 10.15 5.85 8.36
CA ALA A 157 11.06 6.81 8.97
C ALA A 157 12.54 6.41 8.86
N THR A 158 12.86 5.11 9.02
CA THR A 158 14.23 4.59 8.83
C THR A 158 14.71 4.77 7.39
N LEU A 159 13.86 4.48 6.40
CA LEU A 159 14.18 4.62 4.97
C LEU A 159 14.29 6.08 4.52
N SER A 160 13.51 6.98 5.13
CA SER A 160 13.50 8.41 4.82
C SER A 160 14.66 9.18 5.47
N LYS A 161 15.38 8.59 6.43
CA LYS A 161 16.44 9.28 7.17
C LYS A 161 17.64 9.54 6.25
N LYS A 162 17.80 10.80 5.82
CA LYS A 162 18.92 11.23 4.94
C LYS A 162 20.00 12.07 5.64
N SER A 163 19.80 12.48 6.90
CA SER A 163 20.75 13.37 7.59
C SER A 163 21.84 12.57 8.35
N GLY A 164 23.11 12.92 8.11
CA GLY A 164 24.28 12.44 8.88
C GLY A 164 24.87 11.08 8.51
N GLU A 165 24.28 10.32 7.58
CA GLU A 165 24.78 9.00 7.17
C GLU A 165 25.51 9.05 5.83
N SER A 166 26.62 8.32 5.71
CA SER A 166 27.33 8.13 4.44
C SER A 166 26.48 7.34 3.45
N ILE A 167 26.71 7.53 2.15
CA ILE A 167 25.98 6.80 1.08
C ILE A 167 26.04 5.28 1.32
N GLY A 168 27.21 4.74 1.68
CA GLY A 168 27.38 3.31 1.96
C GLY A 168 26.51 2.82 3.13
N LYS A 169 26.41 3.60 4.21
CA LYS A 169 25.55 3.26 5.36
C LYS A 169 24.07 3.26 4.98
N ARG A 170 23.64 4.22 4.14
CA ARG A 170 22.26 4.29 3.65
C ARG A 170 21.90 3.07 2.81
N VAL A 171 22.77 2.69 1.88
CA VAL A 171 22.57 1.49 1.03
C VAL A 171 22.48 0.24 1.89
N ALA A 172 23.33 0.11 2.91
CA ALA A 172 23.29 -1.02 3.83
C ALA A 172 21.97 -1.08 4.65
N ILE A 173 21.50 0.05 5.18
CA ILE A 173 20.23 0.13 5.90
C ILE A 173 19.05 -0.21 4.98
N GLN A 174 19.04 0.34 3.75
CA GLN A 174 18.02 0.03 2.76
C GLN A 174 18.00 -1.46 2.43
N ALA A 175 19.16 -2.07 2.15
CA ALA A 175 19.25 -3.50 1.86
C ALA A 175 18.77 -4.36 3.04
N ALA A 176 19.09 -3.96 4.28
CA ALA A 176 18.65 -4.68 5.47
C ALA A 176 17.13 -4.61 5.67
N VAL A 177 16.53 -3.43 5.50
CA VAL A 177 15.08 -3.23 5.65
C VAL A 177 14.30 -3.83 4.50
N MET A 178 14.80 -3.74 3.27
CA MET A 178 14.17 -4.27 2.05
C MET A 178 14.33 -5.79 1.88
N SER A 179 15.00 -6.46 2.83
CA SER A 179 15.06 -7.91 2.84
C SER A 179 13.75 -8.51 3.35
N THR A 180 13.21 -9.49 2.61
CA THR A 180 12.06 -10.30 3.05
C THR A 180 12.34 -11.11 4.32
N ARG A 181 13.62 -11.25 4.72
CA ARG A 181 14.02 -11.92 5.96
C ARG A 181 14.05 -10.99 7.18
N HIS A 182 13.83 -9.69 6.99
CA HIS A 182 13.90 -8.71 8.06
C HIS A 182 12.80 -8.98 9.12
N PRO A 183 13.12 -9.06 10.42
CA PRO A 183 12.16 -9.45 11.46
C PRO A 183 10.93 -8.53 11.55
N LEU A 184 11.12 -7.21 11.37
CA LEU A 184 10.00 -6.28 11.38
C LEU A 184 9.12 -6.41 10.14
N VAL A 185 9.70 -6.68 8.95
CA VAL A 185 8.93 -6.95 7.72
C VAL A 185 8.05 -8.18 7.95
N LYS A 186 8.64 -9.24 8.48
CA LYS A 186 7.94 -10.48 8.82
C LYS A 186 6.82 -10.25 9.83
N LYS A 187 7.05 -9.46 10.87
CA LYS A 187 6.05 -9.13 11.89
C LYS A 187 4.89 -8.30 11.32
N VAL A 188 5.18 -7.30 10.49
CA VAL A 188 4.18 -6.47 9.81
C VAL A 188 3.38 -7.33 8.84
N GLY A 189 4.05 -8.08 7.96
CA GLY A 189 3.41 -8.97 7.01
C GLY A 189 2.57 -10.05 7.69
N SER A 190 3.05 -10.68 8.77
CA SER A 190 2.25 -11.64 9.55
C SER A 190 0.93 -11.04 10.07
N ARG A 191 0.93 -9.76 10.49
CA ARG A 191 -0.31 -9.08 10.90
C ARG A 191 -1.24 -8.78 9.73
N ILE A 192 -0.69 -8.49 8.55
CA ILE A 192 -1.47 -8.33 7.32
C ILE A 192 -2.11 -9.67 6.95
N GLY A 193 -1.35 -10.76 6.96
CA GLY A 193 -1.86 -12.11 6.68
C GLY A 193 -2.91 -12.56 7.66
N HIS A 194 -2.75 -12.19 8.94
CA HIS A 194 -3.81 -12.41 9.91
C HIS A 194 -5.10 -11.68 9.52
N LYS A 195 -5.01 -10.41 9.08
CA LYS A 195 -6.16 -9.64 8.56
C LYS A 195 -6.80 -10.28 7.32
N ILE A 196 -5.98 -10.85 6.41
CA ILE A 196 -6.47 -11.65 5.27
C ILE A 196 -7.29 -12.84 5.78
N THR A 197 -6.79 -13.59 6.77
CA THR A 197 -7.52 -14.76 7.29
C THR A 197 -8.79 -14.40 8.07
N THR A 198 -8.78 -13.30 8.83
CA THR A 198 -9.96 -12.88 9.61
C THR A 198 -11.03 -12.23 8.74
N ALA A 199 -10.70 -11.78 7.53
CA ALA A 199 -11.67 -11.29 6.56
C ALA A 199 -12.64 -12.38 6.05
N HIS A 200 -12.37 -13.65 6.34
CA HIS A 200 -13.18 -14.80 5.92
C HIS A 200 -14.16 -15.30 6.98
N ILE A 201 -14.09 -14.80 8.22
CA ILE A 201 -14.91 -15.34 9.32
C ILE A 201 -16.26 -14.63 9.33
N GLU A 202 -17.10 -14.98 8.37
CA GLU A 202 -18.55 -14.86 8.51
C GLU A 202 -19.13 -16.19 8.94
N LYS A 203 -19.58 -16.25 10.20
CA LYS A 203 -20.78 -16.98 10.69
C LYS A 203 -20.72 -17.43 12.15
N THR A 204 -19.70 -17.11 12.93
CA THR A 204 -19.71 -17.50 14.36
C THR A 204 -19.19 -16.38 15.26
N VAL A 205 -20.15 -15.76 15.96
CA VAL A 205 -20.06 -14.96 17.19
C VAL A 205 -18.66 -14.44 17.55
N THR A 206 -18.44 -13.13 17.37
CA THR A 206 -17.81 -12.29 18.40
C THR A 206 -17.93 -10.82 18.03
N LYS A 207 -18.29 -9.99 19.02
CA LYS A 207 -18.21 -8.53 18.95
C LYS A 207 -16.74 -8.11 18.86
N ALA A 208 -16.20 -8.12 17.65
CA ALA A 208 -14.93 -7.50 17.32
C ALA A 208 -15.11 -6.81 15.97
N VAL A 209 -14.70 -5.54 15.90
CA VAL A 209 -14.85 -4.60 14.78
C VAL A 209 -14.85 -5.33 13.43
N PRO A 210 -15.95 -5.29 12.64
CA PRO A 210 -16.00 -5.96 11.34
C PRO A 210 -14.96 -5.30 10.42
N ILE A 211 -13.90 -6.03 10.10
CA ILE A 211 -12.86 -5.51 9.18
C ILE A 211 -13.27 -5.80 7.73
N ILE A 212 -13.86 -6.97 7.45
CA ILE A 212 -14.53 -7.35 6.21
C ILE A 212 -15.54 -8.45 6.59
N GLY A 213 -16.84 -8.21 6.40
CA GLY A 213 -17.92 -9.19 6.56
C GLY A 213 -19.09 -8.78 5.67
N GLY A 214 -19.59 -9.72 4.87
CA GLY A 214 -20.91 -9.82 4.24
C GLY A 214 -21.71 -8.57 3.98
N ILE A 215 -22.03 -8.35 2.70
CA ILE A 215 -22.77 -7.21 2.15
C ILE A 215 -22.34 -5.92 2.86
N ILE A 216 -21.08 -5.53 2.64
CA ILE A 216 -20.61 -4.21 3.05
C ILE A 216 -21.34 -3.20 2.17
N SER A 217 -22.32 -2.49 2.73
CA SER A 217 -22.91 -1.33 2.06
C SER A 217 -21.80 -0.36 1.66
N GLY A 218 -21.92 0.33 0.52
CA GLY A 218 -20.89 1.27 0.08
C GLY A 218 -20.53 2.34 1.15
N GLY A 219 -21.45 2.66 2.06
CA GLY A 219 -21.18 3.51 3.23
C GLY A 219 -20.20 2.88 4.24
N LEU A 220 -20.33 1.59 4.55
CA LEU A 220 -19.39 0.88 5.43
C LEU A 220 -18.03 0.68 4.74
N THR A 221 -18.02 0.42 3.43
CA THR A 221 -16.79 0.41 2.62
C THR A 221 -16.11 1.78 2.74
N TYR A 222 -16.89 2.86 2.61
CA TYR A 222 -16.35 4.22 2.68
C TYR A 222 -15.69 4.51 4.03
N ALA A 223 -16.39 4.18 5.12
CA ALA A 223 -15.93 4.42 6.49
C ALA A 223 -14.67 3.60 6.86
N THR A 224 -14.52 2.40 6.32
CA THR A 224 -13.39 1.51 6.63
C THR A 224 -12.18 1.71 5.72
N PHE A 225 -12.38 2.10 4.46
CA PHE A 225 -11.30 2.32 3.50
C PHE A 225 -10.64 3.69 3.65
N LYS A 226 -11.43 4.74 3.92
CA LYS A 226 -10.95 6.12 4.04
C LYS A 226 -9.80 6.25 5.04
N PRO A 227 -9.88 5.73 6.29
CA PRO A 227 -8.80 5.85 7.27
C PRO A 227 -7.48 5.21 6.84
N LEU A 228 -7.51 4.19 5.98
CA LEU A 228 -6.30 3.53 5.47
C LEU A 228 -5.42 4.52 4.71
N GLY A 229 -6.03 5.23 3.77
CA GLY A 229 -5.35 6.23 2.96
C GLY A 229 -4.82 7.38 3.81
N TYR A 230 -5.63 7.92 4.73
CA TYR A 230 -5.21 9.02 5.60
C TYR A 230 -4.01 8.63 6.49
N ARG A 231 -3.96 7.39 6.99
CA ARG A 231 -2.79 6.92 7.76
C ARG A 231 -1.52 6.93 6.93
N LEU A 232 -1.57 6.43 5.70
CA LEU A 232 -0.40 6.41 4.82
C LEU A 232 0.03 7.83 4.43
N ALA A 233 -0.91 8.67 4.02
CA ALA A 233 -0.63 10.07 3.66
C ALA A 233 -0.01 10.83 4.85
N LYS A 234 -0.58 10.67 6.05
CA LYS A 234 -0.05 11.29 7.28
C LYS A 234 1.39 10.87 7.56
N VAL A 235 1.70 9.58 7.48
CA VAL A 235 3.05 9.09 7.75
C VAL A 235 4.05 9.59 6.69
N LEU A 236 3.69 9.56 5.41
CA LEU A 236 4.57 10.06 4.35
C LEU A 236 4.80 11.58 4.46
N ALA A 237 3.75 12.35 4.71
CA ALA A 237 3.85 13.80 4.92
C ALA A 237 4.72 14.15 6.13
N GLN A 238 4.56 13.45 7.25
CA GLN A 238 5.41 13.63 8.43
C GLN A 238 6.88 13.31 8.12
N ASN A 239 7.14 12.24 7.36
CA ASN A 239 8.51 11.88 7.00
C ASN A 239 9.17 12.89 6.07
N LEU A 240 8.44 13.45 5.09
CA LEU A 240 8.95 14.54 4.25
C LEU A 240 9.21 15.82 5.06
N LYS A 241 8.29 16.21 5.96
CA LYS A 241 8.46 17.37 6.86
C LYS A 241 9.71 17.23 7.72
N ASN A 242 9.99 16.02 8.20
CA ASN A 242 11.17 15.71 9.01
C ASN A 242 12.47 15.54 8.18
N ASN A 243 12.37 15.37 6.85
CA ASN A 243 13.50 15.16 5.94
C ASN A 243 13.32 15.97 4.63
N PRO A 244 13.35 17.32 4.66
CA PRO A 244 12.98 18.19 3.53
C PRO A 244 13.93 18.16 2.32
N GLN A 245 14.97 17.33 2.34
CA GLN A 245 15.97 17.16 1.28
C GLN A 245 15.88 15.75 0.65
N SER A 246 14.68 15.14 0.65
CA SER A 246 14.45 13.80 0.12
C SER A 246 14.01 13.75 -1.33
#